data_AF-A0A1F8NII1-F1
#
_entry.id   AF-A0A1F8NII1-F1
#
_cell.length_a   1.000
_cell.length_b   1.000
_cell.length_c   1.000
_cell.angle_alpha   90.00
_cell.angle_beta   90.00
_cell.angle_gamma   90.00
#
_symmetry.space_group_name_H-M   'P 1'
#
loop_
_entity.id
_entity.type
_entity.pdbx_description
1 polymer ?
#
loop_
_entity_poly.entity_id
_entity_poly.type
_entity_poly.pdbx_seq_one_letter_code
_entity_poly.pdbx_strand_id
1 'polypeptide(L)'
;MQWAAALAAFGMGLAPWTVRNYRVLDAFIPVTSYGGIMFSSSNATLGHPTVQAGGYYHAPGIRGYLQSLPESAWGPEGLRMGIEQIGEHPALFLEAVFHRAVNFWTPRPDPYDPSWTRNDWVMSFIWIPTLLFSFLSFVRAPGHLDWPSLVLVGYTFLVTLPFWGTPRFRFPIDSLVLLRALVSVEAGVGAARARWKRPRGAAVAP
;
A
#
# COMPACT_ATOMS: atom_id res chain seq x y z
N MET A 1 18.63 -6.42 23.13
CA MET A 1 19.24 -5.06 23.20
C MET A 1 19.04 -4.24 21.93
N GLN A 2 19.28 -4.77 20.72
CA GLN A 2 19.11 -4.02 19.46
C GLN A 2 17.69 -3.45 19.24
N TRP A 3 16.63 -4.23 19.53
CA TRP A 3 15.24 -3.76 19.42
C TRP A 3 14.90 -2.62 20.36
N ALA A 4 15.40 -2.67 21.60
CA ALA A 4 15.19 -1.60 22.57
C ALA A 4 15.86 -0.29 22.12
N ALA A 5 17.08 -0.38 21.57
CA ALA A 5 17.76 0.76 20.98
C ALA A 5 17.01 1.33 19.76
N ALA A 6 16.47 0.47 18.90
CA ALA A 6 15.66 0.90 17.76
C ALA A 6 14.36 1.61 18.18
N LEU A 7 13.65 1.05 19.16
CA LEU A 7 12.43 1.67 19.72
C LEU A 7 12.74 3.00 20.43
N ALA A 8 13.85 3.06 21.17
CA ALA A 8 14.31 4.30 21.80
C ALA A 8 14.65 5.35 20.74
N ALA A 9 15.39 4.99 19.70
CA ALA A 9 15.71 5.90 18.59
C ALA A 9 14.45 6.39 17.87
N PHE A 10 13.49 5.50 17.61
CA PHE A 10 12.19 5.87 17.03
C PHE A 10 11.42 6.85 17.92
N GLY A 11 11.32 6.56 19.22
CA GLY A 11 10.66 7.45 20.18
C GLY A 11 11.34 8.81 20.28
N MET A 12 12.67 8.84 20.35
CA MET A 12 13.45 10.09 20.35
C MET A 12 13.26 10.89 19.07
N GLY A 13 13.12 10.22 17.91
CA GLY A 13 12.85 10.86 16.63
C GLY A 13 11.45 11.49 16.56
N LEU A 14 10.43 10.81 17.11
CA LEU A 14 9.05 11.33 17.13
C LEU A 14 8.79 12.37 18.22
N ALA A 15 9.56 12.33 19.31
CA ALA A 15 9.31 13.15 20.50
C ALA A 15 9.26 14.66 20.22
N PRO A 16 10.18 15.29 19.47
CA PRO A 16 10.13 16.73 19.24
C PRO A 16 8.81 17.19 18.61
N TRP A 17 8.33 16.45 17.60
CA TRP A 17 7.09 16.76 16.90
C TRP A 17 5.86 16.47 17.76
N THR A 18 5.87 15.33 18.46
CA THR A 18 4.77 14.93 19.36
C THR A 18 4.60 15.93 20.50
N VAL A 19 5.71 16.35 21.14
CA VAL A 19 5.71 17.36 22.20
C VAL A 19 5.25 18.72 21.68
N ARG A 20 5.71 19.12 20.48
CA ARG A 20 5.24 20.35 19.83
C ARG A 20 3.74 20.32 19.58
N ASN A 21 3.20 19.22 19.04
CA ASN A 21 1.78 19.08 18.79
C ASN A 21 0.97 19.07 20.09
N TYR A 22 1.45 18.38 21.13
CA TYR A 22 0.80 18.40 22.44
C TYR A 22 0.69 19.82 23.01
N ARG A 23 1.76 20.63 22.90
CA ARG A 23 1.78 22.00 23.42
C ARG A 23 0.97 22.99 22.58
N VAL A 24 0.95 22.83 21.26
CA VAL A 24 0.30 23.79 20.34
C VAL A 24 -1.17 23.45 20.09
N LEU A 25 -1.50 22.16 20.02
CA LEU A 25 -2.82 21.67 19.67
C LEU A 25 -3.63 21.16 20.88
N ASP A 26 -3.01 21.13 22.06
CA ASP A 26 -3.60 20.59 23.30
C ASP A 26 -4.13 19.15 23.12
N ALA A 27 -3.44 18.35 22.30
CA ALA A 27 -3.84 17.00 21.92
C ALA A 27 -2.64 16.08 21.63
N PHE A 28 -2.78 14.80 21.95
CA PHE A 28 -1.76 13.79 21.65
C PHE A 28 -1.79 13.40 20.16
N ILE A 29 -0.99 14.11 19.35
CA ILE A 29 -0.90 13.90 17.90
C ILE A 29 0.57 13.59 17.54
N PRO A 30 0.97 12.32 17.45
CA PRO A 30 2.38 11.95 17.34
C PRO A 30 3.00 12.25 15.96
N VAL A 31 2.18 12.31 14.91
CA VAL A 31 2.66 12.46 13.53
C VAL A 31 1.92 13.59 12.80
N THR A 32 0.60 13.48 12.64
CA THR A 32 -0.15 14.46 11.86
C THR A 32 -1.63 14.50 12.27
N SER A 33 -2.21 15.69 12.29
CA SER A 33 -3.64 15.97 12.44
C SER A 33 -4.44 15.64 11.17
N TYR A 34 -3.74 15.52 10.03
CA TYR A 34 -4.34 15.38 8.70
C TYR A 34 -4.95 13.98 8.44
N GLY A 35 -4.71 13.01 9.33
CA GLY A 35 -5.22 11.65 9.18
C GLY A 35 -6.75 11.61 9.05
N GLY A 36 -7.47 12.42 9.84
CA GLY A 36 -8.93 12.51 9.75
C GLY A 36 -9.41 13.15 8.46
N ILE A 37 -8.72 14.18 7.96
CA ILE A 37 -9.02 14.80 6.66
C ILE A 37 -8.85 13.79 5.52
N MET A 38 -7.78 13.00 5.56
CA MET A 38 -7.55 11.99 4.53
C MET A 38 -8.58 10.85 4.63
N PHE A 39 -8.91 10.42 5.85
CA PHE A 39 -9.92 9.39 6.06
C PHE A 39 -11.31 9.83 5.57
N SER A 40 -11.72 11.06 5.88
CA SER A 40 -12.99 11.62 5.40
C SER A 40 -12.99 11.85 3.88
N SER A 41 -11.88 12.33 3.30
CA SER A 41 -11.78 12.50 1.84
C SER A 41 -11.90 11.19 1.07
N SER A 42 -11.56 10.08 1.71
CA SER A 42 -11.67 8.74 1.13
C SER A 42 -13.00 8.06 1.42
N ASN A 43 -13.68 8.39 2.53
CA ASN A 43 -14.82 7.59 2.97
C ASN A 43 -16.09 8.38 3.32
N ALA A 44 -16.04 9.70 3.50
CA ALA A 44 -17.24 10.50 3.81
C ALA A 44 -18.09 10.84 2.57
N THR A 45 -17.59 10.54 1.36
CA THR A 45 -18.35 10.68 0.10
C THR A 45 -18.28 9.40 -0.73
N LEU A 46 -18.65 8.25 -0.13
CA LEU A 46 -18.58 6.95 -0.82
C LEU A 46 -19.34 6.94 -2.16
N GLY A 47 -20.44 7.67 -2.30
CA GLY A 47 -21.17 7.75 -3.58
C GLY A 47 -20.43 8.49 -4.71
N HIS A 48 -19.29 9.13 -4.45
CA HIS A 48 -18.56 9.90 -5.46
C HIS A 48 -17.78 8.97 -6.42
N PRO A 49 -17.85 9.17 -7.75
CA PRO A 49 -17.21 8.27 -8.72
C PRO A 49 -15.71 8.08 -8.50
N THR A 50 -14.97 9.14 -8.19
CA THR A 50 -13.52 9.06 -7.90
C THR A 50 -13.22 8.22 -6.65
N VAL A 51 -14.08 8.29 -5.63
CA VAL A 51 -13.91 7.48 -4.40
C VAL A 51 -14.19 6.01 -4.72
N GLN A 52 -15.24 5.75 -5.49
CA GLN A 52 -15.56 4.39 -5.95
C GLN A 52 -14.44 3.82 -6.81
N ALA A 53 -13.77 4.60 -7.66
CA ALA A 53 -12.58 4.17 -8.40
C ALA A 53 -11.33 3.92 -7.52
N GLY A 54 -11.47 3.93 -6.19
CA GLY A 54 -10.39 3.71 -5.23
C GLY A 54 -9.51 4.95 -4.97
N GLY A 55 -10.03 6.13 -5.30
CA GLY A 55 -9.40 7.43 -5.09
C GLY A 55 -9.88 8.14 -3.83
N TYR A 56 -9.69 9.45 -3.81
CA TYR A 56 -10.20 10.35 -2.78
C TYR A 56 -10.82 11.58 -3.42
N TYR A 57 -11.78 12.19 -2.72
CA TYR A 57 -12.42 13.43 -3.15
C TYR A 57 -12.46 14.40 -1.98
N HIS A 58 -11.84 15.57 -2.15
CA HIS A 58 -11.90 16.64 -1.17
C HIS A 58 -13.21 17.41 -1.32
N ALA A 59 -14.31 16.86 -0.81
CA ALA A 59 -15.60 17.52 -0.82
C ALA A 59 -15.51 18.90 -0.15
N PRO A 60 -15.80 20.01 -0.85
CA PRO A 60 -15.60 21.36 -0.32
C PRO A 60 -16.36 21.61 0.98
N GLY A 61 -17.58 21.08 1.12
CA GLY A 61 -18.38 21.20 2.34
C GLY A 61 -17.76 20.51 3.55
N ILE A 62 -17.26 19.28 3.38
CA ILE A 62 -16.62 18.51 4.44
C ILE A 62 -15.27 19.14 4.82
N ARG A 63 -14.46 19.48 3.81
CA ARG A 63 -13.14 20.08 4.04
C ARG A 63 -13.26 21.45 4.69
N GLY A 64 -14.18 22.29 4.20
CA GLY A 64 -14.45 23.61 4.76
C GLY A 64 -14.94 23.53 6.21
N TYR A 65 -15.82 22.56 6.52
CA TYR A 65 -16.24 22.30 7.89
C TYR A 65 -15.09 21.84 8.78
N LEU A 66 -14.30 20.84 8.37
CA LEU A 66 -13.16 20.38 9.19
C LEU A 66 -12.16 21.51 9.44
N GLN A 67 -11.86 22.33 8.41
CA GLN A 67 -10.94 23.46 8.53
C GLN A 67 -11.50 24.64 9.34
N SER A 68 -12.81 24.71 9.59
CA SER A 68 -13.39 25.69 10.52
C SER A 68 -13.25 25.27 11.99
N LEU A 69 -12.97 24.00 12.25
CA LEU A 69 -12.68 23.48 13.58
C LEU A 69 -11.20 23.70 13.96
N PRO A 70 -10.89 23.71 15.27
CA PRO A 70 -9.51 23.61 15.73
C PRO A 70 -8.79 22.39 15.13
N GLU A 71 -7.51 22.54 14.81
CA GLU A 71 -6.72 21.48 14.16
C GLU A 71 -6.70 20.16 14.96
N SER A 72 -6.80 20.23 16.29
CA SER A 72 -6.92 19.05 17.16
C SER A 72 -8.19 18.22 16.91
N ALA A 73 -9.25 18.84 16.37
CA ALA A 73 -10.51 18.18 16.07
C ALA A 73 -10.54 17.54 14.67
N TRP A 74 -9.62 17.88 13.78
CA TRP A 74 -9.62 17.36 12.39
C TRP A 74 -9.55 15.83 12.34
N GLY A 75 -8.72 15.24 13.20
CA GLY A 75 -8.55 13.79 13.32
C GLY A 75 -9.83 13.08 13.75
N PRO A 76 -10.33 13.32 14.97
CA PRO A 76 -11.54 12.68 15.49
C PRO A 76 -12.77 12.92 14.63
N GLU A 77 -12.99 14.15 14.16
CA GLU A 77 -14.20 14.49 13.41
C GLU A 77 -14.18 13.93 11.98
N GLY A 78 -13.04 13.99 11.30
CA GLY A 78 -12.89 13.35 9.99
C GLY A 78 -13.03 11.83 10.06
N LEU A 79 -12.53 11.20 11.13
CA LEU A 79 -12.73 9.78 11.39
C LEU A 79 -14.21 9.47 11.64
N ARG A 80 -14.89 10.25 12.48
CA ARG A 80 -16.32 10.11 12.78
C ARG A 80 -17.17 10.12 11.51
N MET A 81 -16.99 11.14 10.67
CA MET A 81 -17.71 11.28 9.39
C MET A 81 -17.47 10.11 8.45
N GLY A 82 -16.22 9.64 8.32
CA GLY A 82 -15.91 8.50 7.46
C GLY A 82 -16.52 7.20 7.99
N ILE A 83 -16.49 6.96 9.30
CA ILE A 83 -17.08 5.76 9.92
C ILE A 83 -18.61 5.77 9.77
N GLU A 84 -19.25 6.92 10.00
CA GLU A 84 -20.69 7.11 9.82
C GLU A 84 -21.10 6.73 8.39
N GLN A 85 -20.42 7.29 7.38
CA GLN A 85 -20.71 6.99 5.98
C GLN A 85 -20.48 5.51 5.61
N ILE A 86 -19.45 4.87 6.19
CA ILE A 86 -19.20 3.43 6.01
C ILE A 86 -20.34 2.61 6.63
N GLY A 87 -20.83 3.00 7.80
CA GLY A 87 -21.94 2.34 8.48
C GLY A 87 -23.26 2.45 7.69
N GLU A 88 -23.51 3.59 7.06
CA GLU A 88 -24.68 3.82 6.21
C GLU A 88 -24.58 3.10 4.86
N HIS A 89 -23.37 2.94 4.31
CA HIS A 89 -23.14 2.39 2.97
C HIS A 89 -22.00 1.35 2.91
N PRO A 90 -22.12 0.21 3.62
CA PRO A 90 -21.04 -0.77 3.72
C PRO A 90 -20.68 -1.40 2.36
N ALA A 91 -21.64 -1.59 1.47
CA ALA A 91 -21.39 -2.14 0.12
C ALA A 91 -20.49 -1.21 -0.71
N LEU A 92 -20.77 0.11 -0.69
CA LEU A 92 -19.95 1.10 -1.40
C LEU A 92 -18.54 1.20 -0.81
N PHE A 93 -18.39 0.97 0.49
CA PHE A 93 -17.07 0.90 1.11
C PHE A 93 -16.29 -0.32 0.62
N LEU A 94 -16.91 -1.50 0.59
CA LEU A 94 -16.25 -2.72 0.11
C LEU A 94 -15.84 -2.62 -1.36
N GLU A 95 -16.69 -2.02 -2.20
CA GLU A 95 -16.38 -1.74 -3.60
C GLU A 95 -15.18 -0.80 -3.74
N ALA A 96 -15.19 0.33 -3.01
CA ALA A 96 -14.07 1.25 -2.99
C ALA A 96 -12.78 0.56 -2.50
N VAL A 97 -12.84 -0.25 -1.44
CA VAL A 97 -11.70 -1.02 -0.91
C VAL A 97 -11.16 -2.02 -1.94
N PHE A 98 -12.03 -2.69 -2.70
CA PHE A 98 -11.62 -3.57 -3.78
C PHE A 98 -10.83 -2.81 -4.85
N HIS A 99 -11.35 -1.65 -5.31
CA HIS A 99 -10.62 -0.83 -6.27
C HIS A 99 -9.32 -0.26 -5.72
N ARG A 100 -9.26 0.12 -4.42
CA ARG A 100 -8.00 0.50 -3.76
C ARG A 100 -6.98 -0.63 -3.75
N ALA A 101 -7.42 -1.87 -3.50
CA ALA A 101 -6.57 -3.05 -3.53
C ALA A 101 -6.01 -3.31 -4.94
N VAL A 102 -6.84 -3.20 -5.98
CA VAL A 102 -6.39 -3.30 -7.38
C VAL A 102 -5.40 -2.18 -7.71
N ASN A 103 -5.71 -0.95 -7.32
CA ASN A 103 -4.87 0.22 -7.60
C ASN A 103 -3.54 0.21 -6.84
N PHE A 104 -3.44 -0.50 -5.72
CA PHE A 104 -2.17 -0.68 -5.02
C PHE A 104 -1.18 -1.51 -5.86
N TRP A 105 -1.68 -2.55 -6.53
CA TRP A 105 -0.85 -3.48 -7.32
C TRP A 105 -0.72 -3.09 -8.79
N THR A 106 -1.52 -2.15 -9.28
CA THR A 106 -1.50 -1.71 -10.67
C THR A 106 -0.14 -1.13 -11.11
N PRO A 107 0.26 -1.29 -12.38
CA PRO A 107 1.45 -0.62 -12.94
C PRO A 107 1.23 0.88 -13.21
N ARG A 108 -0.02 1.36 -13.21
CA ARG A 108 -0.39 2.72 -13.63
C ARG A 108 -0.03 3.78 -12.58
N PRO A 109 0.82 4.77 -12.89
CA PRO A 109 1.13 5.85 -11.95
C PRO A 109 -0.11 6.60 -11.46
N ASP A 110 -1.04 6.87 -12.37
CA ASP A 110 -2.38 7.38 -12.08
C ASP A 110 -3.43 6.35 -12.51
N PRO A 111 -3.96 5.54 -11.57
CA PRO A 111 -4.99 4.56 -11.89
C PRO A 111 -6.36 5.17 -12.18
N TYR A 112 -6.56 6.47 -11.91
CA TYR A 112 -7.85 7.15 -12.05
C TYR A 112 -8.03 7.78 -13.44
N ASP A 113 -6.94 7.96 -14.19
CA ASP A 113 -6.99 8.50 -15.54
C ASP A 113 -7.72 7.49 -16.47
N PRO A 114 -8.82 7.88 -17.14
CA PRO A 114 -9.52 6.99 -18.06
C PRO A 114 -8.71 6.67 -19.32
N SER A 115 -7.70 7.48 -19.65
CA SER A 115 -6.87 7.32 -20.84
C SER A 115 -5.69 6.40 -20.60
N TRP A 116 -5.48 5.45 -21.52
CA TRP A 116 -4.32 4.55 -21.47
C TRP A 116 -3.17 5.14 -22.26
N THR A 117 -2.05 5.39 -21.60
CA THR A 117 -0.89 6.05 -22.17
C THR A 117 0.19 5.05 -22.59
N ARG A 118 1.18 5.53 -23.36
CA ARG A 118 2.38 4.73 -23.66
C ARG A 118 3.15 4.33 -22.40
N ASN A 119 3.16 5.20 -21.39
CA ASN A 119 3.83 4.93 -20.12
C ASN A 119 3.16 3.77 -19.38
N ASP A 120 1.83 3.65 -19.45
CA ASP A 120 1.09 2.54 -18.85
C ASP A 120 1.49 1.20 -19.49
N TRP A 121 1.68 1.16 -20.81
CA TRP A 121 2.17 -0.03 -21.50
C TRP A 121 3.58 -0.44 -21.06
N VAL A 122 4.51 0.52 -21.04
CA VAL A 122 5.90 0.29 -20.63
C VAL A 122 5.93 -0.22 -19.18
N MET A 123 5.21 0.45 -18.28
CA MET A 123 5.14 0.04 -16.88
C MET A 123 4.49 -1.33 -16.72
N SER A 124 3.44 -1.65 -17.48
CA SER A 124 2.79 -2.96 -17.44
C SER A 124 3.75 -4.08 -17.85
N PHE A 125 4.53 -3.87 -18.90
CA PHE A 125 5.51 -4.86 -19.38
C PHE A 125 6.63 -5.13 -18.36
N ILE A 126 7.02 -4.13 -17.57
CA ILE A 126 8.05 -4.28 -16.53
C ILE A 126 7.43 -4.86 -15.26
N TRP A 127 6.30 -4.33 -14.84
CA TRP A 127 5.76 -4.56 -13.51
C TRP A 127 4.95 -5.86 -13.40
N ILE A 128 4.19 -6.25 -14.42
CA ILE A 128 3.40 -7.49 -14.39
C ILE A 128 4.33 -8.71 -14.23
N PRO A 129 5.44 -8.87 -15.00
CA PRO A 129 6.39 -9.94 -14.76
C PRO A 129 7.07 -9.84 -13.40
N THR A 130 7.39 -8.63 -12.95
CA THR A 130 8.00 -8.41 -11.62
C THR A 130 7.10 -8.92 -10.50
N LEU A 131 5.81 -8.57 -10.52
CA LEU A 131 4.83 -9.05 -9.56
C LEU A 131 4.67 -10.57 -9.63
N LEU A 132 4.60 -11.14 -10.84
CA LEU A 132 4.50 -12.58 -11.03
C LEU A 132 5.72 -13.32 -10.42
N PHE A 133 6.94 -12.89 -10.74
CA PHE A 133 8.15 -13.52 -10.19
C PHE A 133 8.30 -13.29 -8.69
N SER A 134 7.91 -12.12 -8.18
CA SER A 134 7.87 -11.82 -6.75
C SER A 134 6.91 -12.77 -6.02
N PHE A 135 5.68 -12.91 -6.52
CA PHE A 135 4.69 -13.85 -5.97
C PHE A 135 5.19 -15.29 -5.98
N LEU A 136 5.76 -15.73 -7.11
CA LEU A 136 6.35 -17.07 -7.22
C LEU A 136 7.52 -17.30 -6.24
N SER A 137 8.20 -16.24 -5.81
CA SER A 137 9.29 -16.31 -4.83
C SER A 137 8.74 -16.74 -3.47
N PHE A 138 7.64 -16.12 -3.05
CA PHE A 138 6.97 -16.44 -1.79
C PHE A 138 6.37 -17.85 -1.77
N VAL A 139 5.85 -18.35 -2.90
CA VAL A 139 5.29 -19.70 -2.98
C VAL A 139 6.38 -20.79 -2.90
N ARG A 140 7.60 -20.49 -3.33
CA ARG A 140 8.71 -21.45 -3.33
C ARG A 140 9.55 -21.42 -2.05
N ALA A 141 9.50 -20.33 -1.32
CA ALA A 141 10.31 -20.13 -0.14
C ALA A 141 9.68 -20.79 1.11
N PRO A 142 10.49 -21.27 2.07
CA PRO A 142 9.97 -21.75 3.34
C PRO A 142 9.35 -20.58 4.13
N GLY A 143 8.07 -20.68 4.49
CA GLY A 143 7.32 -19.57 5.12
C GLY A 143 7.93 -19.01 6.42
N HIS A 144 8.74 -19.80 7.14
CA HIS A 144 9.42 -19.36 8.36
C HIS A 144 10.59 -18.40 8.10
N LEU A 145 11.13 -18.34 6.88
CA LEU A 145 12.21 -17.40 6.51
C LEU A 145 11.67 -16.08 5.97
N ASP A 146 10.41 -16.06 5.54
CA ASP A 146 9.84 -14.96 4.74
C ASP A 146 8.85 -14.07 5.50
N TRP A 147 8.47 -14.47 6.72
CA TRP A 147 7.47 -13.74 7.49
C TRP A 147 7.77 -12.24 7.67
N PRO A 148 9.02 -11.74 7.84
CA PRO A 148 9.25 -10.30 7.97
C PRO A 148 8.94 -9.55 6.67
N SER A 149 9.27 -10.15 5.52
CA SER A 149 8.94 -9.59 4.21
C SER A 149 7.42 -9.53 4.00
N LEU A 150 6.73 -10.62 4.33
CA LEU A 150 5.27 -10.69 4.24
C LEU A 150 4.58 -9.72 5.19
N VAL A 151 5.12 -9.51 6.41
CA VAL A 151 4.59 -8.52 7.35
C VAL A 151 4.74 -7.11 6.79
N LEU A 152 5.88 -6.74 6.20
CA LEU A 152 6.07 -5.41 5.61
C LEU A 152 5.16 -5.18 4.41
N VAL A 153 5.04 -6.17 3.52
CA VAL A 153 4.14 -6.12 2.36
C VAL A 153 2.68 -6.03 2.82
N GLY A 154 2.28 -6.90 3.74
CA GLY A 154 0.93 -6.95 4.29
C GLY A 154 0.57 -5.68 5.04
N TYR A 155 1.47 -5.16 5.88
CA TYR A 155 1.27 -3.88 6.59
C TYR A 155 1.07 -2.72 5.61
N THR A 156 1.96 -2.59 4.62
CA THR A 156 1.87 -1.50 3.63
C THR A 156 0.58 -1.60 2.82
N PHE A 157 0.19 -2.81 2.43
CA PHE A 157 -1.07 -3.06 1.73
C PHE A 157 -2.28 -2.69 2.60
N LEU A 158 -2.39 -3.28 3.80
CA LEU A 158 -3.54 -3.10 4.68
C LEU A 158 -3.73 -1.66 5.16
N VAL A 159 -2.65 -0.94 5.45
CA VAL A 159 -2.73 0.46 5.90
C VAL A 159 -3.27 1.39 4.80
N THR A 160 -3.12 1.04 3.53
CA THR A 160 -3.62 1.88 2.42
C THR A 160 -5.11 1.69 2.12
N LEU A 161 -5.68 0.51 2.44
CA LEU A 161 -7.06 0.17 2.09
C LEU A 161 -8.11 1.13 2.67
N PRO A 162 -7.99 1.63 3.91
CA PRO A 162 -8.95 2.60 4.45
C PRO A 162 -8.85 3.99 3.79
N PHE A 163 -7.79 4.29 3.04
CA PHE A 163 -7.55 5.60 2.45
C PHE A 163 -7.81 5.57 0.93
N TRP A 164 -6.77 5.63 0.11
CA TRP A 164 -6.90 5.50 -1.34
C TRP A 164 -5.75 4.65 -1.88
N GLY A 165 -5.96 3.99 -3.03
CA GLY A 165 -4.97 3.10 -3.62
C GLY A 165 -4.26 3.79 -4.77
N THR A 166 -2.95 4.01 -4.64
CA THR A 166 -2.08 4.45 -5.75
C THR A 166 -0.72 3.76 -5.62
N PRO A 167 -0.02 3.47 -6.73
CA PRO A 167 1.30 2.83 -6.65
C PRO A 167 2.34 3.60 -5.83
N ARG A 168 2.19 4.91 -5.62
CA ARG A 168 3.07 5.66 -4.71
C ARG A 168 3.10 5.11 -3.29
N PHE A 169 2.04 4.43 -2.84
CA PHE A 169 1.97 3.92 -1.47
C PHE A 169 2.65 2.58 -1.26
N ARG A 170 2.95 1.85 -2.33
CA ARG A 170 3.77 0.65 -2.25
C ARG A 170 5.28 0.95 -2.35
N PHE A 171 5.68 2.20 -2.54
CA PHE A 171 7.08 2.59 -2.65
C PHE A 171 7.99 2.03 -1.52
N PRO A 172 7.57 1.97 -0.24
CA PRO A 172 8.38 1.36 0.83
C PRO A 172 8.69 -0.12 0.63
N ILE A 173 7.88 -0.84 -0.16
CA ILE A 173 8.02 -2.28 -0.42
C ILE A 173 8.43 -2.61 -1.85
N ASP A 174 8.50 -1.62 -2.76
CA ASP A 174 8.86 -1.86 -4.16
C ASP A 174 10.25 -2.51 -4.30
N SER A 175 11.23 -2.06 -3.49
CA SER A 175 12.57 -2.65 -3.46
C SER A 175 12.53 -4.12 -3.04
N LEU A 176 11.71 -4.47 -2.05
CA LEU A 176 11.51 -5.83 -1.59
C LEU A 176 10.85 -6.69 -2.67
N VAL A 177 9.81 -6.17 -3.34
CA VAL A 177 9.14 -6.85 -4.46
C VAL A 177 10.13 -7.14 -5.60
N LEU A 178 10.98 -6.18 -5.96
CA LEU A 178 12.02 -6.33 -6.98
C LEU A 178 13.07 -7.38 -6.59
N LEU A 179 13.56 -7.35 -5.34
CA LEU A 179 14.50 -8.35 -4.84
C LEU A 179 13.91 -9.76 -4.89
N ARG A 180 12.64 -9.90 -4.51
CA ARG A 180 11.93 -11.18 -4.56
C ARG A 180 11.75 -11.69 -5.99
N ALA A 181 11.43 -10.80 -6.92
CA ALA A 181 11.36 -11.14 -8.34
C ALA A 181 12.70 -11.69 -8.85
N LEU A 182 13.82 -11.04 -8.49
CA LEU A 182 15.15 -11.46 -8.89
C LEU A 182 15.50 -12.88 -8.41
N VAL A 183 15.20 -13.21 -7.15
CA VAL A 183 15.44 -14.55 -6.57
C VAL A 183 14.72 -15.64 -7.40
N SER A 184 13.46 -15.39 -7.79
CA SER A 184 12.70 -16.33 -8.63
C SER A 184 13.25 -16.46 -10.04
N VAL A 185 13.72 -15.36 -10.63
CA VAL A 185 14.35 -15.37 -11.95
C VAL A 185 15.66 -16.17 -11.91
N GLU A 186 16.49 -15.96 -10.90
CA GLU A 186 17.74 -16.70 -10.72
C GLU A 186 17.48 -18.21 -10.57
N ALA A 187 16.53 -18.59 -9.72
CA ALA A 187 16.14 -19.99 -9.55
C ALA A 187 15.62 -20.62 -10.86
N GLY A 188 14.82 -19.88 -11.63
CA GLY A 188 14.31 -20.32 -12.93
C GLY A 188 15.43 -20.52 -13.96
N VAL A 189 16.37 -19.58 -14.05
CA VAL A 189 17.55 -19.68 -14.94
C VAL A 189 18.44 -20.85 -14.54
N GLY A 190 18.67 -21.05 -13.24
CA GLY A 190 19.42 -22.19 -12.71
C GLY A 190 18.81 -23.53 -13.10
N ALA A 191 17.48 -23.67 -12.94
CA ALA A 191 16.75 -24.87 -13.32
C ALA A 191 16.79 -25.13 -14.84
N ALA A 192 16.65 -24.09 -15.67
CA ALA A 192 16.75 -24.20 -17.13
C ALA A 192 18.16 -24.65 -17.57
N ARG A 193 19.20 -24.06 -17.00
CA ARG A 193 20.61 -24.45 -17.27
C ARG A 193 20.88 -25.89 -16.85
N ALA A 194 20.38 -26.32 -15.70
CA ALA A 194 20.53 -27.70 -15.23
C ALA A 194 19.83 -28.71 -16.16
N ARG A 195 18.64 -28.37 -16.67
CA ARG A 195 17.92 -29.18 -17.67
C ARG A 195 18.67 -29.27 -19.00
N TRP A 196 19.27 -28.18 -19.46
CA TRP A 196 20.04 -28.16 -20.71
C TRP A 196 21.32 -29.00 -20.63
N LYS A 197 21.99 -29.01 -19.47
CA LYS A 197 23.21 -29.81 -19.24
C LYS A 197 22.97 -31.30 -19.04
N ARG A 198 21.72 -31.76 -18.85
CA ARG A 198 21.44 -33.20 -18.80
C ARG A 198 21.68 -33.80 -20.19
N PRO A 199 22.59 -34.79 -20.34
CA PRO A 199 22.85 -35.39 -21.65
C PRO A 199 21.54 -35.95 -22.21
N ARG A 200 21.22 -35.60 -23.46
CA ARG A 200 20.07 -36.15 -24.21
C ARG A 200 20.24 -37.63 -24.61
N GLY A 201 21.16 -38.35 -23.97
CA GLY A 201 21.61 -39.68 -24.34
C GLY A 201 21.50 -40.66 -23.17
N ALA A 202 20.28 -41.07 -22.85
CA ALA A 202 19.99 -42.40 -22.33
C ALA A 202 18.75 -42.92 -23.05
N ALA A 203 18.75 -42.80 -24.38
CA ALA A 203 17.91 -43.63 -25.22
C ALA A 203 18.49 -45.04 -25.13
N VAL A 204 17.80 -45.85 -24.33
CA VAL A 204 17.73 -47.31 -24.36
C VAL A 204 18.56 -47.93 -25.49
N ALA A 205 19.72 -48.48 -25.15
CA ALA A 205 20.35 -49.49 -25.99
C ALA A 205 19.51 -50.78 -25.91
N PRO A 206 19.33 -51.50 -27.03
CA PRO A 206 18.42 -52.64 -27.16
C PRO A 206 18.78 -53.83 -26.26
#